data_AF-A0A527U463-F1
#
_entry.id   AF-A0A527U463-F1
#
_cell.length_a   1.000
_cell.length_b   1.000
_cell.length_c   1.000
_cell.angle_alpha   90.00
_cell.angle_beta   90.00
_cell.angle_gamma   90.00
#
_symmetry.space_group_name_H-M   'P 1'
#
loop_
_entity.id
_entity.type
_entity.pdbx_description
1 polymer ?
#
loop_
_entity_poly.entity_id
_entity_poly.type
_entity_poly.pdbx_seq_one_letter_code
_entity_poly.pdbx_strand_id
1 'polypeptide(L)'
;MAAAQQARIGEGGALMGNVIHFDSPGRGMTREQKLAMIYRHTHSDFKGRAEATELWPADKIGSPTILIYRNGTTIVLLDDLTDAEIADRLPYAIERQKALT
;
A
#
# COMPACT_ATOMS: atom_id res chain seq x y z
N MET A 1 -52.31 -16.26 42.75
CA MET A 1 -50.87 -16.51 42.50
C MET A 1 -50.59 -16.03 41.08
N ALA A 2 -50.09 -14.81 40.91
CA ALA A 2 -48.66 -14.46 40.78
C ALA A 2 -47.99 -15.27 39.64
N ALA A 3 -47.40 -14.72 38.57
CA ALA A 3 -46.91 -13.38 38.25
C ALA A 3 -46.97 -13.19 36.70
N ALA A 4 -47.36 -12.03 36.15
CA ALA A 4 -46.48 -10.96 35.62
C ALA A 4 -45.07 -11.45 35.22
N GLN A 5 -44.58 -11.26 33.98
CA GLN A 5 -44.08 -9.98 33.50
C GLN A 5 -43.91 -9.98 31.96
N GLN A 6 -44.75 -9.15 31.32
CA GLN A 6 -44.57 -8.28 30.16
C GLN A 6 -43.42 -8.46 29.14
N ALA A 7 -43.84 -8.31 27.88
CA ALA A 7 -43.07 -8.13 26.66
C ALA A 7 -42.07 -6.95 26.68
N ARG A 8 -41.01 -7.07 25.87
CA ARG A 8 -40.42 -5.94 25.12
C ARG A 8 -39.98 -6.39 23.72
N ILE A 9 -40.59 -5.76 22.74
CA ILE A 9 -40.11 -5.59 21.37
C ILE A 9 -38.73 -4.91 21.36
N GLY A 10 -37.88 -5.30 20.43
CA GLY A 10 -36.59 -4.68 20.14
C GLY A 10 -36.13 -5.08 18.75
N GLU A 11 -36.45 -4.25 17.77
CA GLU A 11 -35.80 -4.25 16.46
C GLU A 11 -34.29 -4.04 16.62
N GLY A 12 -33.48 -4.65 15.75
CA GLY A 12 -32.10 -4.20 15.58
C GLY A 12 -31.11 -5.25 15.11
N GLY A 13 -30.71 -5.13 13.84
CA GLY A 13 -29.31 -5.33 13.48
C GLY A 13 -28.96 -6.67 12.84
N ALA A 14 -29.26 -6.81 11.56
CA ALA A 14 -28.43 -7.62 10.67
C ALA A 14 -27.01 -7.02 10.65
N LEU A 15 -26.05 -7.61 11.36
CA LEU A 15 -24.64 -7.20 11.28
C LEU A 15 -23.70 -8.41 11.47
N MET A 16 -23.40 -9.08 10.37
CA MET A 16 -22.02 -9.42 10.05
C MET A 16 -21.93 -9.39 8.54
N GLY A 17 -21.79 -8.16 8.04
CA GLY A 17 -21.67 -7.89 6.62
C GLY A 17 -20.49 -8.65 6.06
N ASN A 18 -20.73 -9.30 4.92
CA ASN A 18 -19.69 -9.40 3.90
C ASN A 18 -19.17 -7.98 3.69
N VAL A 19 -18.00 -7.67 4.24
CA VAL A 19 -17.20 -6.57 3.74
C VAL A 19 -16.71 -7.03 2.37
N ILE A 20 -17.55 -6.86 1.37
CA ILE A 20 -17.09 -6.83 -0.01
C ILE A 20 -16.15 -5.63 -0.04
N HIS A 21 -14.86 -5.87 -0.24
CA HIS A 21 -13.87 -4.81 -0.47
C HIS A 21 -14.26 -4.10 -1.77
N PHE A 22 -15.06 -3.04 -1.67
CA PHE A 22 -15.34 -2.13 -2.77
C PHE A 22 -14.06 -1.31 -3.01
N ASP A 23 -13.48 -1.49 -4.21
CA ASP A 23 -12.35 -0.76 -4.78
C ASP A 23 -11.04 -0.72 -3.96
N SER A 24 -10.30 -1.83 -3.96
CA SER A 24 -8.89 -1.84 -3.57
C SER A 24 -8.11 -0.78 -4.39
N PRO A 25 -7.43 0.19 -3.75
CA PRO A 25 -6.62 1.18 -4.44
C PRO A 25 -5.62 0.49 -5.37
N GLY A 26 -5.65 0.86 -6.66
CA GLY A 26 -4.77 0.29 -7.68
C GLY A 26 -5.24 -1.03 -8.32
N ARG A 27 -6.50 -1.42 -8.12
CA ARG A 27 -7.16 -2.45 -8.95
C ARG A 27 -7.04 -2.07 -10.44
N GLY A 28 -6.61 -3.03 -11.26
CA GLY A 28 -6.40 -2.82 -12.70
C GLY A 28 -5.06 -2.19 -13.10
N MET A 29 -4.24 -1.74 -12.14
CA MET A 29 -2.88 -1.27 -12.44
C MET A 29 -1.92 -2.45 -12.62
N THR A 30 -1.06 -2.36 -13.64
CA THR A 30 0.10 -3.27 -13.76
C THR A 30 1.09 -3.02 -12.62
N ARG A 31 2.00 -3.96 -12.39
CA ARG A 31 3.05 -3.82 -11.39
C ARG A 31 3.91 -2.58 -11.66
N GLU A 32 4.28 -2.36 -12.92
CA GLU A 32 5.10 -1.23 -13.37
C GLU A 32 4.39 0.09 -13.12
N GLN A 33 3.08 0.16 -13.37
CA GLN A 33 2.28 1.36 -13.08
C GLN A 33 2.26 1.67 -11.58
N LYS A 34 2.11 0.64 -10.73
CA LYS A 34 2.16 0.78 -9.28
C LYS A 34 3.52 1.29 -8.82
N LEU A 35 4.61 0.68 -9.30
CA LEU A 35 5.98 1.08 -8.99
C LEU A 35 6.28 2.51 -9.44
N ALA A 36 5.88 2.88 -10.66
CA ALA A 36 6.06 4.23 -11.18
C ALA A 36 5.32 5.27 -10.32
N MET A 37 4.10 4.95 -9.88
CA MET A 37 3.32 5.86 -9.03
C MET A 37 3.90 5.99 -7.63
N ILE A 38 4.32 4.87 -7.00
CA ILE A 38 5.04 4.88 -5.72
C ILE A 38 6.30 5.72 -5.83
N TYR A 39 7.12 5.50 -6.86
CA TYR A 39 8.37 6.21 -7.04
C TYR A 39 8.16 7.70 -7.31
N ARG A 40 7.15 8.08 -8.08
CA ARG A 40 6.78 9.49 -8.33
C ARG A 40 6.49 10.23 -7.03
N HIS A 41 5.72 9.63 -6.14
CA HIS A 41 5.22 10.26 -4.91
C HIS A 41 6.06 9.98 -3.67
N THR A 42 7.09 9.15 -3.78
CA THR A 42 8.13 9.03 -2.75
C THR A 42 8.98 10.31 -2.72
N HIS A 43 9.27 10.84 -1.53
CA HIS A 43 10.13 12.02 -1.36
C HIS A 43 11.53 11.77 -1.93
N SER A 44 12.20 12.81 -2.42
CA SER A 44 13.56 12.71 -3.00
C SER A 44 14.55 12.08 -2.04
N ASP A 45 14.46 12.38 -0.74
CA ASP A 45 15.39 11.89 0.27
C ASP A 45 15.27 10.38 0.53
N PHE A 46 14.18 9.76 0.05
CA PHE A 46 13.90 8.33 0.23
C PHE A 46 13.96 7.54 -1.08
N LYS A 47 14.45 8.15 -2.18
CA LYS A 47 14.59 7.48 -3.47
C LYS A 47 15.85 7.95 -4.19
N GLY A 48 16.33 7.15 -5.13
CA GLY A 48 17.52 7.50 -5.89
C GLY A 48 17.70 6.64 -7.13
N ARG A 49 18.92 6.62 -7.63
CA ARG A 49 19.35 5.67 -8.66
C ARG A 49 20.51 4.84 -8.14
N ALA A 50 20.58 3.59 -8.56
CA ALA A 50 21.71 2.73 -8.25
C ALA A 50 23.00 3.32 -8.84
N GLU A 51 23.99 3.55 -8.00
CA GLU A 51 25.32 4.03 -8.38
C GLU A 51 26.33 2.88 -8.31
N ALA A 52 27.42 3.00 -9.06
CA ALA A 52 28.47 1.98 -9.13
C ALA A 52 29.10 1.76 -7.75
N THR A 53 28.78 0.62 -7.14
CA THR A 53 29.21 0.22 -5.78
C THR A 53 29.26 -1.31 -5.71
N GLU A 54 29.77 -1.87 -4.60
CA GLU A 54 29.69 -3.32 -4.36
C GLU A 54 28.25 -3.85 -4.21
N LEU A 55 27.30 -2.98 -3.83
CA LEU A 55 25.89 -3.32 -3.68
C LEU A 55 25.16 -3.48 -5.02
N TRP A 56 25.59 -2.74 -6.04
CA TRP A 56 24.92 -2.67 -7.33
C TRP A 56 25.87 -3.11 -8.45
N PRO A 57 25.68 -4.32 -9.01
CA PRO A 57 26.46 -4.75 -10.16
C PRO A 57 26.18 -3.86 -11.37
N ALA A 58 27.08 -3.91 -12.36
CA ALA A 58 27.08 -3.00 -13.50
C ALA A 58 25.76 -2.97 -14.29
N ASP A 59 25.04 -4.09 -14.35
CA ASP A 59 23.74 -4.23 -15.00
C ASP A 59 22.59 -3.50 -14.27
N LYS A 60 22.81 -3.07 -13.03
CA LYS A 60 21.81 -2.36 -12.22
C LYS A 60 22.04 -0.86 -12.14
N ILE A 61 23.19 -0.35 -12.58
CA ILE A 61 23.50 1.09 -12.55
C ILE A 61 22.39 1.90 -13.24
N GLY A 62 21.96 2.99 -12.60
CA GLY A 62 20.91 3.88 -13.08
C GLY A 62 19.48 3.43 -12.78
N SER A 63 19.29 2.19 -12.31
CA SER A 63 17.98 1.66 -11.93
C SER A 63 17.39 2.46 -10.75
N PRO A 64 16.08 2.70 -10.70
CA PRO A 64 15.45 3.40 -9.58
C PRO A 64 15.63 2.62 -8.27
N THR A 65 15.98 3.32 -7.20
CA THR A 65 16.10 2.78 -5.85
C THR A 65 15.15 3.46 -4.88
N ILE A 66 14.77 2.76 -3.82
CA ILE A 66 13.90 3.28 -2.77
C ILE A 66 14.38 2.82 -1.39
N LEU A 67 14.26 3.71 -0.41
CA LEU A 67 14.53 3.40 0.99
C LEU A 67 13.33 2.68 1.61
N ILE A 68 13.60 1.55 2.25
CA ILE A 68 12.59 0.73 2.91
C ILE A 68 13.06 0.26 4.29
N TYR A 69 12.11 -0.21 5.08
CA TYR A 69 12.37 -0.81 6.38
C TYR A 69 11.98 -2.30 6.33
N ARG A 70 12.98 -3.20 6.27
CA ARG A 70 12.77 -4.66 6.28
C ARG A 70 13.22 -5.32 7.57
N ASN A 71 14.32 -4.86 8.15
CA ASN A 71 14.87 -5.24 9.47
C ASN A 71 15.88 -4.17 9.92
N GLY A 72 15.51 -2.90 9.70
CA GLY A 72 16.44 -1.79 9.60
C GLY A 72 16.28 -1.04 8.27
N THR A 73 16.92 0.12 8.18
CA THR A 73 16.88 0.97 6.99
C THR A 73 17.75 0.36 5.90
N THR A 74 17.15 0.07 4.74
CA THR A 74 17.83 -0.54 3.60
C THR A 74 17.41 0.14 2.31
N ILE A 75 18.36 0.33 1.38
CA ILE A 75 18.10 0.79 0.03
C ILE A 75 17.95 -0.45 -0.85
N VAL A 76 16.85 -0.55 -1.59
CA VAL A 76 16.60 -1.63 -2.56
C VAL A 76 16.34 -1.07 -3.95
N LEU A 77 16.43 -1.90 -4.99
CA LEU A 77 15.87 -1.54 -6.29
C LEU A 77 14.35 -1.43 -6.15
N LEU A 78 13.77 -0.47 -6.86
CA LEU A 78 12.31 -0.29 -6.88
C LEU A 78 11.60 -1.56 -7.36
N ASP A 79 12.18 -2.25 -8.35
CA ASP A 79 11.61 -3.48 -8.91
C ASP A 79 11.65 -4.66 -7.94
N ASP A 80 12.46 -4.59 -6.89
CA ASP A 80 12.59 -5.62 -5.84
C ASP A 80 11.57 -5.44 -4.70
N LEU A 81 10.65 -4.47 -4.80
CA LEU A 81 9.55 -4.36 -3.85
C LEU A 81 8.61 -5.57 -3.97
N THR A 82 8.34 -6.23 -2.86
CA THR A 82 7.37 -7.33 -2.83
C THR A 82 5.95 -6.82 -3.07
N ASP A 83 5.05 -7.69 -3.49
CA ASP A 83 3.64 -7.30 -3.69
C ASP A 83 3.00 -6.76 -2.41
N ALA A 84 3.41 -7.26 -1.24
CA ALA A 84 2.96 -6.75 0.05
C ALA A 84 3.45 -5.32 0.31
N GLU A 85 4.73 -5.02 0.06
CA GLU A 85 5.28 -3.66 0.20
C GLU A 85 4.67 -2.69 -0.82
N ILE A 86 4.37 -3.17 -2.03
CA ILE A 86 3.63 -2.38 -3.03
C ILE A 86 2.22 -2.08 -2.49
N ALA A 87 1.50 -3.09 -1.99
CA ALA A 87 0.15 -2.92 -1.46
C ALA A 87 0.10 -1.96 -0.27
N ASP A 88 1.13 -1.94 0.57
CA ASP A 88 1.25 -1.02 1.71
C ASP A 88 1.51 0.43 1.27
N ARG A 89 2.37 0.65 0.27
CA ARG A 89 2.79 1.98 -0.19
C ARG A 89 1.85 2.64 -1.19
N LEU A 90 1.16 1.83 -1.99
CA LEU A 90 0.34 2.30 -3.10
C LEU A 90 -0.82 3.22 -2.68
N PRO A 91 -1.55 2.97 -1.57
CA PRO A 91 -2.64 3.85 -1.13
C PRO A 91 -2.19 5.30 -0.96
N TYR A 92 -1.05 5.53 -0.31
CA TYR A 92 -0.50 6.88 -0.17
C TYR A 92 -0.22 7.54 -1.52
N ALA A 93 0.42 6.82 -2.45
CA ALA A 93 0.73 7.35 -3.77
C ALA A 93 -0.53 7.70 -4.58
N ILE A 94 -1.62 6.93 -4.44
CA ILE A 94 -2.91 7.20 -5.06
C ILE A 94 -3.54 8.47 -4.49
N GLU A 95 -3.54 8.64 -3.17
CA GLU A 95 -4.10 9.83 -2.53
C GLU A 95 -3.33 11.10 -2.94
N ARG A 96 -1.99 11.01 -3.02
CA ARG A 96 -1.15 12.10 -3.55
C ARG A 96 -1.43 12.42 -5.01
N GLN A 97 -1.74 11.41 -5.83
CA GLN A 97 -2.08 11.60 -7.23
C GLN A 97 -3.44 12.31 -7.40
N LYS A 98 -4.46 11.91 -6.63
CA LYS A 98 -5.78 12.55 -6.65
C LYS A 98 -5.73 14.01 -6.22
N ALA A 99 -4.87 14.36 -5.27
CA ALA A 99 -4.71 15.74 -4.81
C ALA A 99 -4.11 16.71 -5.88
N LEU A 100 -3.65 16.18 -7.03
CA LEU A 100 -3.10 16.96 -8.14
C LEU A 100 -4.06 17.10 -9.34
N THR A 101 -5.25 16.49 -9.27
CA THR A 101 -6.27 16.47 -10.34
C THR A 101 -7.52 17.20 -9.87
#